data_AF-A0A9X9F0T6-F1
#
_entry.id   AF-A0A9X9F0T6-F1
#
_cell.length_a   1.000
_cell.length_b   1.000
_cell.length_c   1.000
_cell.angle_alpha   90.00
_cell.angle_beta   90.00
_cell.angle_gamma   90.00
#
_symmetry.space_group_name_H-M   'P 1'
#
loop_
_entity.id
_entity.type
_entity.pdbx_description
1 polymer ?
#
loop_
_entity_poly.entity_id
_entity_poly.type
_entity_poly.pdbx_seq_one_letter_code
_entity_poly.pdbx_strand_id
1 'polypeptide(L)'
;TYAKELLEWAYEQNPGPWFEHSLHVAHATENIIIELIKNGYNLDADIAYNAALLHDIGRYKGFTKSVIHSYDGYMYMNDLGY
;
A
#
# COMPACT_ATOMS: atom_id res chain seq x y z
N THR A 1 11.99 0.03 4.25
CA THR A 1 11.24 -1.12 4.78
C THR A 1 10.96 -2.06 3.63
N TYR A 2 10.70 -3.34 3.89
CA TYR A 2 10.39 -4.30 2.82
C TYR A 2 9.18 -3.87 1.96
N ALA A 3 8.16 -3.23 2.56
CA ALA A 3 7.04 -2.67 1.81
C ALA A 3 7.46 -1.61 0.77
N LYS A 4 8.47 -0.78 1.07
CA LYS A 4 9.00 0.20 0.11
C LYS A 4 9.73 -0.48 -1.05
N GLU A 5 10.48 -1.55 -0.76
CA GLU A 5 11.14 -2.37 -1.79
C GLU A 5 10.12 -3.04 -2.72
N LEU A 6 9.01 -3.56 -2.17
CA LEU A 6 7.91 -4.11 -2.96
C LEU A 6 7.23 -3.06 -3.84
N LEU A 7 7.01 -1.84 -3.31
CA LEU A 7 6.42 -0.74 -4.07
C LEU A 7 7.34 -0.30 -5.23
N GLU A 8 8.63 -0.18 -4.98
CA GLU A 8 9.65 0.16 -5.99
C GLU A 8 9.71 -0.92 -7.08
N TRP A 9 9.76 -2.19 -6.70
CA TRP A 9 9.70 -3.30 -7.66
C TRP A 9 8.43 -3.27 -8.51
N ALA A 10 7.26 -3.05 -7.90
CA ALA A 10 5.99 -2.99 -8.61
C ALA A 10 5.93 -1.81 -9.60
N TYR A 11 6.55 -0.68 -9.25
CA TYR A 11 6.69 0.46 -10.15
C TYR A 11 7.60 0.17 -11.34
N GLU A 12 8.69 -0.56 -11.14
CA GLU A 12 9.55 -1.00 -12.26
C GLU A 12 8.79 -1.88 -13.27
N GLN A 13 7.82 -2.69 -12.81
CA GLN A 13 6.99 -3.51 -13.70
C GLN A 13 5.96 -2.69 -14.49
N ASN A 14 5.37 -1.68 -13.85
CA ASN A 14 4.35 -0.82 -14.47
C ASN A 14 4.42 0.63 -13.95
N PRO A 15 5.27 1.48 -14.54
CA PRO A 15 5.39 2.87 -14.13
C PRO A 15 4.07 3.63 -14.31
N GLY A 16 3.70 4.44 -13.31
CA GLY A 16 2.51 5.28 -13.40
C GLY A 16 2.27 6.15 -12.17
N PRO A 17 1.24 7.02 -12.22
CA PRO A 17 0.95 7.98 -11.15
C PRO A 17 0.50 7.32 -9.84
N TRP A 18 0.16 6.02 -9.88
CA TRP A 18 -0.26 5.25 -8.73
C TRP A 18 0.86 5.08 -7.67
N PHE A 19 2.13 5.14 -8.07
CA PHE A 19 3.26 5.06 -7.15
C PHE A 19 3.29 6.25 -6.18
N GLU A 20 3.27 7.48 -6.72
CA GLU A 20 3.21 8.70 -5.92
C GLU A 20 1.90 8.78 -5.13
N HIS A 21 0.78 8.33 -5.70
CA HIS A 21 -0.49 8.19 -4.98
C HIS A 21 -0.33 7.30 -3.73
N SER A 22 0.27 6.12 -3.85
CA SER A 22 0.52 5.22 -2.72
C SER A 22 1.38 5.87 -1.63
N LEU A 23 2.42 6.61 -2.00
CA LEU A 23 3.27 7.35 -1.05
C LEU A 23 2.47 8.42 -0.29
N HIS A 24 1.67 9.21 -0.99
CA HIS A 24 0.82 10.24 -0.37
C HIS A 24 -0.25 9.64 0.54
N VAL A 25 -0.87 8.52 0.14
CA VAL A 25 -1.86 7.80 0.95
C VAL A 25 -1.24 7.23 2.22
N ALA A 26 -0.03 6.67 2.13
CA ALA A 26 0.69 6.17 3.30
C ALA A 26 1.02 7.29 4.29
N HIS A 27 1.50 8.44 3.81
CA HIS A 27 1.79 9.59 4.66
C HIS A 27 0.53 10.21 5.30
N ALA A 28 -0.56 10.32 4.53
CA ALA A 28 -1.85 10.77 5.09
C ALA A 28 -2.37 9.79 6.16
N THR A 29 -2.23 8.48 5.92
CA THR A 29 -2.63 7.44 6.87
C THR A 29 -1.84 7.52 8.16
N GLU A 30 -0.52 7.67 8.10
CA GLU A 30 0.33 7.86 9.28
C GLU A 30 -0.15 9.01 10.17
N ASN A 31 -0.40 10.18 9.57
CA ASN A 31 -0.89 11.35 10.30
C ASN A 31 -2.25 11.08 10.99
N ILE A 32 -3.18 10.43 10.28
CA ILE A 32 -4.50 10.07 10.83
C ILE A 32 -4.35 9.08 11.98
N ILE A 33 -3.52 8.04 11.82
CA ILE A 33 -3.34 6.99 12.83
C ILE A 33 -2.66 7.54 14.07
N ILE A 34 -1.67 8.43 13.92
CA ILE A 34 -1.04 9.13 15.05
C ILE A 34 -2.09 9.90 15.86
N GLU A 35 -2.99 10.63 15.21
CA GLU A 35 -4.05 11.35 15.91
C GLU A 35 -5.06 10.40 16.58
N LEU A 36 -5.42 9.29 15.94
CA LEU A 36 -6.29 8.29 16.56
C LEU A 36 -5.63 7.64 17.79
N ILE A 37 -4.34 7.30 17.72
CA ILE A 37 -3.60 6.77 18.87
C ILE A 37 -3.60 7.78 20.03
N LYS A 38 -3.37 9.08 19.75
CA LYS A 38 -3.47 10.14 20.76
C LYS A 38 -4.87 10.26 21.39
N ASN A 39 -5.91 9.95 20.62
CA ASN A 39 -7.30 9.93 21.09
C ASN A 39 -7.70 8.62 21.81
N GLY A 40 -6.72 7.75 22.13
CA GLY A 40 -6.93 6.56 22.95
C GLY A 40 -7.34 5.30 22.16
N TYR A 41 -7.24 5.33 20.83
CA TYR A 41 -7.47 4.14 20.01
C TYR A 41 -6.22 3.24 20.00
N ASN A 42 -6.42 1.92 20.13
CA ASN A 42 -5.34 0.94 20.03
C ASN A 42 -5.15 0.52 18.57
N LEU A 43 -4.25 1.20 17.87
CA LEU A 43 -3.92 0.98 16.46
C LEU A 43 -2.42 0.78 16.29
N ASP A 44 -2.03 0.02 15.27
CA ASP A 44 -0.64 -0.17 14.88
C ASP A 44 -0.31 0.76 13.69
N ALA A 45 0.52 1.77 13.93
CA ALA A 45 0.90 2.74 12.92
C ALA A 45 1.76 2.13 11.79
N ASP A 46 2.59 1.13 12.09
CA ASP A 46 3.45 0.50 11.10
C ASP A 46 2.62 -0.39 10.16
N ILE A 47 1.71 -1.19 10.71
CA ILE A 47 0.77 -2.00 9.89
C ILE A 47 -0.09 -1.08 9.02
N ALA A 48 -0.65 -0.01 9.58
CA ALA A 48 -1.50 0.91 8.83
C ALA A 48 -0.75 1.62 7.71
N TYR A 49 0.48 2.09 7.96
CA TYR A 49 1.33 2.70 6.95
C TYR A 49 1.66 1.72 5.82
N ASN A 50 2.10 0.50 6.15
CA ASN A 50 2.47 -0.50 5.15
C ASN A 50 1.26 -0.96 4.33
N ALA A 51 0.09 -1.13 4.94
CA ALA A 51 -1.15 -1.45 4.23
C ALA A 51 -1.56 -0.33 3.27
N ALA A 52 -1.46 0.93 3.69
CA ALA A 52 -1.74 2.10 2.85
C ALA A 52 -0.74 2.22 1.68
N LEU A 53 0.54 1.95 1.93
CA LEU A 53 1.60 1.99 0.92
C LEU A 53 1.38 0.93 -0.18
N LEU A 54 0.91 -0.26 0.19
CA LEU A 54 0.76 -1.40 -0.71
C LEU A 54 -0.66 -1.60 -1.25
N HIS A 55 -1.63 -0.74 -0.92
CA HIS A 55 -3.04 -0.95 -1.30
C HIS A 55 -3.27 -1.13 -2.81
N ASP A 56 -2.42 -0.47 -3.62
CA ASP A 56 -2.47 -0.47 -5.08
C ASP A 56 -1.41 -1.39 -5.72
N ILE A 57 -0.70 -2.23 -4.95
CA ILE A 57 0.47 -2.99 -5.43
C ILE A 57 0.15 -3.86 -6.66
N GLY A 58 -1.07 -4.41 -6.76
CA GLY A 58 -1.48 -5.23 -7.91
C GLY A 58 -1.47 -4.49 -9.26
N ARG A 59 -1.29 -3.17 -9.27
CA ARG A 59 -1.02 -2.40 -10.49
C ARG A 59 0.30 -2.78 -11.16
N TYR A 60 1.17 -3.58 -10.54
CA TYR A 60 2.33 -4.18 -11.22
C TYR A 60 1.93 -4.97 -12.48
N LYS A 61 0.69 -5.48 -12.55
CA LYS A 61 0.15 -6.19 -13.74
C LYS A 61 -0.33 -5.28 -14.87
N GLY A 62 -0.23 -3.95 -14.72
CA GLY A 62 -0.71 -2.98 -15.70
C GLY A 62 -2.02 -2.29 -15.32
N PHE A 63 -2.61 -1.58 -16.28
CA PHE A 63 -3.92 -0.94 -16.09
C PHE A 63 -5.05 -1.98 -16.09
N THR A 64 -5.75 -2.08 -14.98
CA THR A 64 -6.88 -3.01 -14.80
C THR A 64 -8.17 -2.25 -14.50
N LYS A 65 -9.33 -2.85 -14.79
CA LYS A 65 -10.63 -2.23 -14.46
C LYS A 65 -10.75 -2.09 -12.94
N SER A 66 -11.14 -0.90 -12.49
CA SER A 66 -11.23 -0.44 -11.09
C SER A 66 -10.70 -1.43 -10.05
N VAL A 67 -11.47 -2.40 -9.55
CA VAL A 67 -11.12 -3.22 -8.37
C VAL A 67 -10.17 -4.41 -8.63
N ILE A 68 -9.81 -4.70 -9.88
CA ILE A 68 -9.02 -5.90 -10.21
C ILE A 68 -7.61 -5.82 -9.59
N HIS A 69 -6.98 -4.65 -9.57
CA HIS A 69 -5.66 -4.48 -8.96
C HIS A 69 -5.65 -4.82 -7.46
N SER A 70 -6.78 -4.65 -6.75
CA SER A 70 -6.86 -5.01 -5.33
C SER A 70 -6.80 -6.53 -5.15
N TYR A 71 -7.47 -7.29 -6.03
CA TYR A 71 -7.39 -8.76 -6.03
C TYR A 71 -5.98 -9.24 -6.43
N ASP A 72 -5.39 -8.66 -7.46
CA ASP A 72 -4.04 -9.01 -7.89
C ASP A 72 -3.00 -8.70 -6.81
N GLY A 73 -3.18 -7.60 -6.08
CA GLY A 73 -2.35 -7.24 -4.93
C GLY A 73 -2.51 -8.22 -3.78
N TYR A 74 -3.75 -8.58 -3.43
CA TYR A 74 -4.02 -9.60 -2.41
C TYR A 74 -3.36 -10.94 -2.75
N MET A 75 -3.53 -11.45 -3.98
CA MET A 75 -2.92 -12.71 -4.40
C MET A 75 -1.40 -12.65 -4.32
N TYR A 76 -0.79 -11.54 -4.75
CA TYR A 76 0.65 -11.34 -4.66
C TYR A 76 1.15 -11.37 -3.20
N MET A 77 0.48 -10.67 -2.29
CA MET A 77 0.85 -10.67 -0.87
C MET A 77 0.68 -12.06 -0.22
N ASN A 78 -0.39 -12.77 -0.56
CA ASN A 78 -0.62 -14.14 -0.12
C ASN A 78 0.48 -15.10 -0.60
N ASP A 79 0.91 -14.97 -1.85
CA ASP A 79 2.00 -15.79 -2.41
C ASP A 79 3.36 -15.51 -1.73
N LEU A 80 3.55 -14.31 -1.17
CA LEU A 80 4.70 -13.95 -0.32
C LEU A 80 4.57 -14.44 1.13
N GLY A 81 3.40 -14.95 1.53
CA GLY A 81 3.14 -15.50 2.86
C GLY A 81 2.59 -14.48 3.88
N TYR A 82 1.96 -13.40 3.42
CA TYR A 82 1.27 -12.41 4.26
C TYR A 82 -0.24 -12.65 4.34
#